data_AF-A0A432SLF5-F1
#
_entry.id   AF-A0A432SLF5-F1
#
_cell.length_a   1.000
_cell.length_b   1.000
_cell.length_c   1.000
_cell.angle_alpha   90.00
_cell.angle_beta   90.00
_cell.angle_gamma   90.00
#
_symmetry.space_group_name_H-M   'P 1'
#
loop_
_entity.id
_entity.type
_entity.pdbx_description
1 polymer ?
#
loop_
_entity_poly.entity_id
_entity_poly.type
_entity_poly.pdbx_seq_one_letter_code
_entity_poly.pdbx_strand_id
1 'polypeptide(L)'
;MSRSFANWAAPSYVSGTILVVAYLIKKNKTKLVIISIVLHSLLGVTLYHYHDIAKISGIKLSRHTDPYKRVLGWKDVIDQIKVIRERYPSHFILSKSRGSVAELDYYLKEKTYIFNPNHQMENQYHMDRDLNKLKGKDFIFVGSDKDEMTLKTYFNSVKLIGKVVAPLYEDFNRSYTLFKADGFQGY
;
A
#
# COMPACT_ATOMS: atom_id res chain seq x y z
N MET A 1 21.58 -11.04 10.53
CA MET A 1 21.31 -9.61 10.78
C MET A 1 19.81 -9.41 10.74
N SER A 2 19.16 -9.08 11.86
CA SER A 2 17.74 -8.74 11.84
C SER A 2 17.59 -7.40 11.12
N ARG A 3 16.81 -7.39 10.03
CA ARG A 3 16.36 -6.13 9.44
C ARG A 3 15.27 -5.59 10.36
N SER A 4 15.65 -4.81 11.38
CA SER A 4 14.65 -4.01 12.09
C SER A 4 14.05 -3.04 11.07
N PHE A 5 12.73 -3.09 10.92
CA PHE A 5 12.05 -2.11 10.11
C PHE A 5 12.31 -0.71 10.72
N ALA A 6 12.55 0.30 9.88
CA ALA A 6 12.83 1.66 10.34
C ALA A 6 11.71 2.26 11.22
N ASN A 7 10.52 1.66 11.20
CA ASN A 7 9.40 2.00 12.08
C ASN A 7 9.76 1.85 13.58
N TRP A 8 10.72 1.00 13.95
CA TRP A 8 11.19 0.85 15.33
C TRP A 8 12.01 2.05 15.81
N ALA A 9 12.56 2.87 14.91
CA ALA A 9 13.26 4.11 15.27
C ALA A 9 12.31 5.30 15.42
N ALA A 10 11.05 5.19 14.96
CA ALA A 10 10.09 6.29 15.00
C ALA A 10 9.77 6.79 16.43
N PRO A 11 9.61 5.91 17.46
CA PRO A 11 9.42 6.37 18.83
C PRO A 11 10.61 7.18 19.36
N SER A 12 11.84 6.77 19.01
CA SER A 12 13.05 7.50 19.41
C SER A 12 13.10 8.90 18.83
N TYR A 13 12.57 9.11 17.62
CA TYR A 13 12.47 10.43 17.02
C TYR A 13 11.54 11.36 17.81
N VAL A 14 10.38 10.85 18.27
CA VAL A 14 9.44 11.64 19.09
C VAL A 14 10.09 12.04 20.41
N SER A 15 10.65 11.07 21.14
CA SER A 15 11.32 11.34 22.43
C SER A 15 12.53 12.27 22.25
N GLY A 16 13.32 12.06 21.20
CA GLY A 16 14.46 12.92 20.86
C GLY A 16 14.04 14.36 20.55
N THR A 17 12.93 14.55 19.83
CA THR A 17 12.39 15.88 19.53
C THR A 17 11.99 16.61 20.81
N ILE A 18 11.27 15.94 21.71
CA ILE A 18 10.89 16.51 23.02
C ILE A 18 12.14 16.91 23.82
N LEU A 19 13.14 16.03 23.88
CA LEU A 19 14.39 16.30 24.59
C LEU A 19 15.12 17.52 24.02
N VAL A 20 15.26 17.61 22.69
CA VAL A 20 15.93 18.74 22.02
C VAL A 20 15.18 20.05 22.29
N VAL A 21 13.85 20.04 22.18
CA VAL A 21 13.02 21.24 22.46
C VAL A 21 13.18 21.68 23.92
N ALA A 22 13.07 20.75 24.87
CA ALA A 22 13.24 21.04 26.30
C ALA A 22 14.64 21.60 26.60
N TYR A 23 15.68 21.02 25.99
CA TYR A 23 17.06 21.49 26.12
C TYR A 23 17.24 22.92 25.59
N LEU A 24 16.68 23.22 24.41
CA LEU A 24 16.79 24.55 23.80
C LEU A 24 16.06 25.62 24.63
N ILE A 25 14.88 25.31 25.17
CA ILE A 25 14.14 26.20 26.06
C ILE A 25 14.96 26.46 27.33
N LYS A 26 15.49 25.41 27.97
CA LYS A 26 16.35 25.54 29.16
C LYS A 26 17.59 26.40 28.93
N LYS A 27 18.11 26.45 27.69
CA LYS A 27 19.25 27.28 27.28
C LYS A 27 18.84 28.67 26.77
N ASN A 28 17.59 29.10 26.96
CA ASN A 28 17.03 30.36 26.46
C ASN A 28 17.17 30.52 24.92
N LYS A 29 17.21 29.40 24.18
CA LYS A 29 17.30 29.36 22.71
C LYS A 29 15.93 29.20 22.05
N THR A 30 14.88 29.77 22.63
CA THR A 30 13.49 29.65 22.13
C THR A 30 13.34 30.11 20.68
N LYS A 31 14.15 31.07 20.22
CA LYS A 31 14.21 31.49 18.81
C LYS A 31 14.48 30.31 17.85
N LEU A 32 15.35 29.37 18.22
CA LEU A 32 15.63 28.18 17.39
C LEU A 32 14.43 27.24 17.33
N VAL A 33 13.68 27.11 18.43
CA VAL A 33 12.44 26.31 18.46
C VAL A 33 11.39 26.94 17.53
N ILE A 34 11.20 28.25 17.60
CA ILE A 34 10.27 28.98 16.72
C ILE A 34 10.67 28.81 15.25
N ILE A 35 11.95 29.01 14.91
CA ILE A 35 12.46 28.80 13.54
C ILE A 35 12.18 27.37 13.08
N SER A 36 12.42 26.37 13.93
CA SER A 36 12.14 24.97 13.60
C SER A 36 10.66 24.76 13.31
N ILE A 37 9.76 25.26 14.16
CA ILE A 37 8.31 25.14 13.96
C ILE A 37 7.91 25.77 12.62
N VAL A 38 8.33 27.01 12.36
CA VAL A 38 8.02 27.72 11.11
C VAL A 38 8.52 26.93 9.90
N LEU A 39 9.75 26.42 9.94
CA LEU A 39 10.32 25.64 8.84
C LEU A 39 9.55 24.34 8.59
N HIS A 40 9.17 23.60 9.64
CA HIS A 40 8.41 22.36 9.49
C HIS A 40 6.97 22.63 9.03
N SER A 41 6.34 23.71 9.50
CA SER A 41 5.03 24.15 9.02
C SER A 41 5.07 24.53 7.54
N LEU A 42 6.06 25.33 7.12
CA LEU A 42 6.25 25.69 5.70
C LEU A 42 6.49 24.45 4.84
N LEU A 43 7.33 23.52 5.30
CA LEU A 43 7.56 22.26 4.61
C LEU A 43 6.26 21.44 4.50
N GLY A 44 5.48 21.35 5.58
CA GLY A 44 4.20 20.65 5.61
C GLY A 44 3.19 21.24 4.62
N VAL A 45 3.05 22.56 4.58
CA VAL A 45 2.18 23.27 3.62
C VAL A 45 2.66 23.05 2.19
N THR A 46 3.98 23.14 1.95
CA THR A 46 4.58 22.92 0.62
C THR A 46 4.31 21.51 0.12
N LEU A 47 4.48 20.51 0.97
CA LEU A 47 4.20 19.11 0.61
C LEU A 47 2.70 18.89 0.41
N TYR A 48 1.84 19.45 1.27
CA TYR A 48 0.39 19.33 1.13
C TYR A 48 -0.12 19.89 -0.21
N HIS A 49 0.44 21.02 -0.65
CA HIS A 49 0.11 21.65 -1.94
C HIS A 49 1.08 21.26 -3.07
N TYR A 50 1.82 20.15 -2.94
CA TYR A 50 2.87 19.78 -3.90
C TYR A 50 2.35 19.70 -5.35
N HIS A 51 1.20 19.07 -5.57
CA HIS A 51 0.56 18.97 -6.90
C HIS A 51 0.13 20.32 -7.45
N ASP A 52 -0.44 21.18 -6.61
CA ASP A 52 -0.87 22.53 -7.00
C ASP A 52 0.34 23.38 -7.41
N ILE A 53 1.42 23.33 -6.61
CA ILE A 53 2.68 24.03 -6.87
C ILE A 53 3.30 23.53 -8.17
N ALA A 54 3.36 22.22 -8.39
CA ALA A 54 3.88 21.63 -9.62
C ALA A 54 3.07 22.09 -10.85
N LYS A 55 1.74 22.09 -10.74
CA LYS A 55 0.84 22.54 -11.80
C LYS A 55 1.02 24.01 -12.15
N ILE A 56 1.07 24.89 -11.13
CA ILE A 56 1.26 26.34 -11.32
C ILE A 56 2.65 26.64 -11.91
N SER A 57 3.66 25.87 -11.53
CA SER A 57 5.03 26.02 -12.01
C SER A 57 5.28 25.37 -13.39
N GLY A 58 4.28 24.75 -14.00
CA GLY A 58 4.41 24.04 -15.29
C GLY A 58 5.29 22.77 -15.21
N ILE A 59 5.54 22.25 -14.01
CA ILE A 59 6.37 21.07 -13.79
C ILE A 59 5.51 19.83 -14.06
N LYS A 60 5.91 19.05 -15.06
CA LYS A 60 5.32 17.72 -15.28
C LYS A 60 5.82 16.74 -14.22
N LEU A 61 4.90 16.18 -13.45
CA LEU A 61 5.21 15.13 -12.48
C LEU A 61 5.42 13.79 -13.17
N SER A 62 6.26 12.97 -12.58
CA SER A 62 6.60 11.62 -13.03
C SER A 62 6.71 10.67 -11.84
N ARG A 63 6.91 9.38 -12.12
CA ARG A 63 7.16 8.41 -11.05
C ARG A 63 8.38 8.72 -10.19
N HIS A 64 9.29 9.58 -10.62
CA HIS A 64 10.51 9.89 -9.88
C HIS A 64 10.42 11.19 -9.10
N THR A 65 9.58 12.12 -9.56
CA THR A 65 9.43 13.44 -8.94
C THR A 65 8.29 13.49 -7.94
N ASP A 66 7.23 12.71 -8.12
CA ASP A 66 6.08 12.75 -7.20
C ASP A 66 6.29 11.86 -5.95
N PRO A 67 6.38 12.43 -4.74
CA PRO A 67 6.50 11.66 -3.50
C PRO A 67 5.22 10.87 -3.16
N TYR A 68 4.07 11.23 -3.72
CA TYR A 68 2.76 10.62 -3.48
C TYR A 68 2.41 9.48 -4.44
N LYS A 69 3.28 9.17 -5.43
CA LYS A 69 3.02 8.10 -6.41
C LYS A 69 2.57 6.77 -5.78
N ARG A 70 3.04 6.48 -4.56
CA ARG A 70 2.75 5.23 -3.84
C ARG A 70 1.32 5.14 -3.34
N VAL A 71 0.65 6.26 -3.11
CA VAL A 71 -0.73 6.33 -2.60
C VAL A 71 -1.75 6.73 -3.67
N LEU A 72 -1.32 7.39 -4.75
CA LEU A 72 -2.21 7.79 -5.85
C LEU A 72 -2.66 6.59 -6.69
N GLY A 73 -3.85 6.72 -7.30
CA GLY A 73 -4.41 5.76 -8.26
C GLY A 73 -5.12 4.56 -7.65
N TRP A 74 -5.13 4.41 -6.32
CA TRP A 74 -5.83 3.30 -5.67
C TRP A 74 -7.34 3.39 -5.83
N LYS A 75 -7.93 4.57 -5.71
CA LYS A 75 -9.37 4.74 -5.90
C LYS A 75 -9.83 4.21 -7.27
N ASP A 76 -9.17 4.63 -8.35
CA ASP A 76 -9.52 4.22 -9.71
C ASP A 76 -9.35 2.72 -9.95
N VAL A 77 -8.27 2.13 -9.40
CA VAL A 77 -8.06 0.68 -9.41
C VAL A 77 -9.19 -0.04 -8.69
N ILE A 78 -9.57 0.45 -7.51
CA ILE A 78 -10.59 -0.20 -6.67
C ILE A 78 -11.97 -0.07 -7.30
N ASP A 79 -12.31 1.08 -7.89
CA ASP A 79 -13.60 1.26 -8.56
C ASP A 79 -13.74 0.30 -9.75
N GLN A 80 -12.67 0.05 -10.51
CA GLN A 80 -12.66 -1.01 -11.54
C GLN A 80 -12.78 -2.41 -10.94
N ILE A 81 -12.12 -2.70 -9.82
CA ILE A 81 -12.24 -3.99 -9.12
C ILE A 81 -13.68 -4.22 -8.64
N LYS A 82 -14.35 -3.21 -8.10
CA LYS A 82 -15.75 -3.30 -7.66
C LYS A 82 -16.68 -3.74 -8.79
N VAL A 83 -16.54 -3.14 -9.97
CA VAL A 83 -17.33 -3.52 -11.16
C VAL A 83 -17.08 -4.99 -11.55
N ILE A 84 -15.82 -5.43 -11.57
CA ILE A 84 -15.49 -6.82 -11.90
C ILE A 84 -16.07 -7.79 -10.86
N ARG A 85 -16.07 -7.37 -9.60
CA ARG A 85 -16.55 -8.16 -8.47
C ARG A 85 -18.06 -8.37 -8.46
N GLU A 86 -18.85 -7.50 -9.06
CA GLU A 86 -20.30 -7.71 -9.21
C GLU A 86 -20.63 -9.04 -9.91
N ARG A 87 -19.70 -9.54 -10.75
CA ARG A 87 -19.82 -10.85 -11.42
C ARG A 87 -19.43 -12.04 -10.54
N TYR A 88 -18.79 -11.80 -9.40
CA TYR A 88 -18.22 -12.80 -8.49
C TYR A 88 -18.45 -12.41 -7.02
N PRO A 89 -19.71 -12.22 -6.58
CA PRO A 89 -20.02 -11.66 -5.25
C PRO A 89 -19.60 -12.57 -4.09
N SER A 90 -19.47 -13.88 -4.32
CA SER A 90 -19.06 -14.86 -3.31
C SER A 90 -17.55 -15.02 -3.16
N HIS A 91 -16.75 -14.42 -4.06
CA HIS A 91 -15.29 -14.56 -4.06
C HIS A 91 -14.65 -13.63 -3.04
N PHE A 92 -13.75 -14.17 -2.22
CA PHE A 92 -12.92 -13.37 -1.33
C PHE A 92 -11.85 -12.62 -2.12
N ILE A 93 -11.32 -11.52 -1.58
CA ILE A 93 -10.21 -10.82 -2.23
C ILE A 93 -8.89 -11.36 -1.69
N LEU A 94 -7.96 -11.62 -2.61
CA LEU A 94 -6.63 -12.13 -2.33
C LEU A 94 -5.59 -11.23 -3.00
N SER A 95 -4.49 -10.94 -2.31
CA SER A 95 -3.35 -10.25 -2.91
C SER A 95 -2.04 -10.76 -2.31
N LYS A 96 -0.90 -10.44 -2.90
CA LYS A 96 0.40 -10.97 -2.47
C LYS A 96 1.21 -10.02 -1.58
N SER A 97 0.93 -8.71 -1.66
CA SER A 97 1.76 -7.70 -1.00
C SER A 97 1.03 -7.01 0.14
N ARG A 98 1.75 -6.73 1.24
CA ARG A 98 1.24 -5.95 2.37
C ARG A 98 0.59 -4.62 1.93
N GLY A 99 1.21 -3.91 0.99
CA GLY A 99 0.71 -2.64 0.48
C GLY A 99 -0.63 -2.81 -0.24
N SER A 100 -0.73 -3.78 -1.15
CA SER A 100 -1.99 -4.05 -1.85
C SER A 100 -3.09 -4.51 -0.91
N VAL A 101 -2.79 -5.39 0.05
CA VAL A 101 -3.75 -5.88 1.05
C VAL A 101 -4.31 -4.72 1.88
N ALA A 102 -3.46 -3.80 2.34
CA ALA A 102 -3.88 -2.64 3.13
C ALA A 102 -4.84 -1.71 2.35
N GLU A 103 -4.53 -1.47 1.09
CA GLU A 103 -5.30 -0.55 0.23
C GLU A 103 -6.63 -1.19 -0.19
N LEU A 104 -6.62 -2.48 -0.53
CA LEU A 104 -7.84 -3.25 -0.80
C LEU A 104 -8.76 -3.27 0.42
N ASP A 105 -8.25 -3.57 1.62
CA ASP A 105 -9.03 -3.48 2.86
C ASP A 105 -9.65 -2.09 3.05
N TYR A 106 -8.82 -1.05 2.89
CA TYR A 106 -9.22 0.32 3.16
C TYR A 106 -10.35 0.78 2.24
N TYR A 107 -10.28 0.50 0.93
CA TYR A 107 -11.26 0.98 -0.04
C TYR A 107 -12.46 0.04 -0.22
N LEU A 108 -12.28 -1.28 -0.09
CA LEU A 108 -13.36 -2.26 -0.21
C LEU A 108 -14.14 -2.44 1.10
N LYS A 109 -13.58 -1.99 2.23
CA LYS A 109 -14.18 -2.11 3.57
C LYS A 109 -14.45 -3.57 3.96
N GLU A 110 -13.54 -4.45 3.58
CA GLU A 110 -13.64 -5.88 3.83
C GLU A 110 -12.26 -6.50 4.06
N LYS A 111 -12.25 -7.76 4.50
CA LYS A 111 -11.01 -8.49 4.75
C LYS A 111 -10.42 -9.03 3.44
N THR A 112 -9.27 -8.51 3.05
CA THR A 112 -8.41 -9.01 1.96
C THR A 112 -7.41 -10.01 2.50
N TYR A 113 -7.30 -11.19 1.91
CA TYR A 113 -6.34 -12.21 2.31
C TYR A 113 -4.97 -11.99 1.65
N ILE A 114 -3.93 -12.55 2.26
CA ILE A 114 -2.55 -12.43 1.77
C ILE A 114 -2.01 -13.77 1.32
N PHE A 115 -1.70 -13.90 0.03
CA PHE A 115 -1.18 -15.13 -0.55
C PHE A 115 0.28 -15.35 -0.11
N ASN A 116 0.50 -16.38 0.72
CA ASN A 116 1.79 -16.66 1.36
C ASN A 116 2.22 -18.13 1.21
N PRO A 117 2.45 -18.62 -0.03
CA PRO A 117 2.81 -20.02 -0.26
C PRO A 117 4.16 -20.42 0.36
N ASN A 118 5.02 -19.46 0.65
CA ASN A 118 6.34 -19.70 1.25
C ASN A 118 6.33 -19.69 2.79
N HIS A 119 5.16 -19.52 3.42
CA HIS A 119 4.99 -19.46 4.89
C HIS A 119 5.90 -18.43 5.59
N GLN A 120 6.20 -17.32 4.92
CA GLN A 120 7.07 -16.29 5.49
C GLN A 120 6.29 -15.42 6.46
N MET A 121 6.86 -15.08 7.62
CA MET A 121 6.25 -14.20 8.62
C MET A 121 6.96 -12.84 8.61
N GLU A 122 6.57 -11.95 7.71
CA GLU A 122 7.24 -10.65 7.52
C GLU A 122 6.42 -9.46 8.02
N ASN A 123 5.09 -9.62 8.14
CA ASN A 123 4.19 -8.54 8.49
C ASN A 123 2.94 -9.05 9.18
N GLN A 124 2.18 -8.12 9.77
CA GLN A 124 1.03 -8.45 10.61
C GLN A 124 -0.06 -9.26 9.90
N TYR A 125 -0.23 -9.08 8.57
CA TYR A 125 -1.25 -9.83 7.82
C TYR A 125 -0.93 -11.32 7.70
N HIS A 126 0.34 -11.71 7.79
CA HIS A 126 0.72 -13.12 7.76
C HIS A 126 0.30 -13.84 9.07
N MET A 127 0.04 -13.10 10.14
CA MET A 127 -0.35 -13.67 11.44
C MET A 127 -1.85 -14.01 11.52
N ASP A 128 -2.71 -13.19 10.93
CA ASP A 128 -4.18 -13.27 11.11
C ASP A 128 -4.97 -13.60 9.83
N ARG A 129 -4.28 -13.80 8.69
CA ARG A 129 -4.90 -14.05 7.37
C ARG A 129 -4.36 -15.29 6.66
N ASP A 130 -4.07 -16.32 7.43
CA ASP A 130 -3.68 -17.63 6.90
C ASP A 130 -4.79 -18.22 6.00
N LEU A 131 -4.47 -18.42 4.72
CA LEU A 131 -5.39 -19.01 3.74
C LEU A 131 -5.68 -20.48 4.04
N ASN A 132 -4.84 -21.19 4.79
CA ASN A 132 -5.09 -22.60 5.12
C ASN A 132 -6.38 -22.79 5.93
N LYS A 133 -6.92 -21.73 6.53
CA LYS A 133 -8.25 -21.73 7.18
C LYS A 133 -9.42 -21.64 6.19
N LEU A 134 -9.15 -21.45 4.90
CA LEU A 134 -10.11 -21.23 3.81
C LEU A 134 -9.92 -22.21 2.65
N LYS A 135 -9.47 -23.43 2.93
CA LYS A 135 -9.41 -24.49 1.90
C LYS A 135 -10.78 -24.71 1.25
N GLY A 136 -10.77 -24.89 -0.07
CA GLY A 136 -11.94 -25.01 -0.91
C GLY A 136 -12.68 -23.70 -1.22
N LYS A 137 -12.21 -22.55 -0.71
CA LYS A 137 -12.82 -21.25 -1.04
C LYS A 137 -12.26 -20.66 -2.33
N ASP A 138 -13.04 -19.74 -2.89
CA ASP A 138 -12.74 -19.07 -4.15
C ASP A 138 -12.37 -17.60 -3.91
N PHE A 139 -11.50 -17.09 -4.78
CA PHE A 139 -10.89 -15.78 -4.62
C PHE A 139 -10.80 -15.02 -5.94
N ILE A 140 -10.90 -13.70 -5.85
CA ILE A 140 -10.34 -12.79 -6.85
C ILE A 140 -8.94 -12.43 -6.38
N PHE A 141 -7.94 -12.90 -7.11
CA PHE A 141 -6.55 -12.51 -6.89
C PHE A 141 -6.23 -11.19 -7.60
N VAL A 142 -5.69 -10.23 -6.86
CA VAL A 142 -5.23 -8.92 -7.33
C VAL A 142 -3.70 -8.89 -7.23
N GLY A 143 -3.02 -8.99 -8.37
CA GLY A 143 -1.55 -9.01 -8.40
C GLY A 143 -0.97 -8.76 -9.79
N SER A 144 -0.06 -9.62 -10.23
CA SER A 144 0.62 -9.48 -11.51
C SER A 144 0.48 -10.72 -12.40
N ASP A 145 0.68 -10.56 -13.71
CA ASP A 145 0.68 -11.69 -14.65
C ASP A 145 1.68 -12.81 -14.26
N LYS A 146 2.76 -12.45 -13.55
CA LYS A 146 3.81 -13.39 -13.11
C LYS A 146 3.32 -14.36 -12.03
N ASP A 147 2.21 -14.07 -11.37
CA ASP A 147 1.67 -14.89 -10.29
C ASP A 147 0.81 -16.06 -10.79
N GLU A 148 0.41 -16.07 -12.07
CA GLU A 148 -0.52 -17.06 -12.62
C GLU A 148 -0.05 -18.51 -12.42
N MET A 149 1.23 -18.79 -12.72
CA MET A 149 1.76 -20.15 -12.62
C MET A 149 1.79 -20.63 -11.17
N THR A 150 2.16 -19.76 -10.22
CA THR A 150 2.13 -20.09 -8.79
C THR A 150 0.70 -20.30 -8.30
N LEU A 151 -0.26 -19.47 -8.74
CA LEU A 151 -1.67 -19.68 -8.38
C LEU A 151 -2.18 -21.05 -8.85
N LYS A 152 -1.82 -21.47 -10.07
CA LYS A 152 -2.22 -22.79 -10.61
C LYS A 152 -1.69 -23.97 -9.78
N THR A 153 -0.65 -23.79 -8.97
CA THR A 153 -0.14 -24.82 -8.06
C THR A 153 -1.03 -25.03 -6.84
N TYR A 154 -1.79 -24.02 -6.42
CA TYR A 154 -2.52 -24.03 -5.14
C TYR A 154 -4.04 -23.86 -5.28
N PHE A 155 -4.55 -23.79 -6.50
CA PHE A 155 -5.97 -23.60 -6.80
C PHE A 155 -6.42 -24.59 -7.87
N ASN A 156 -7.63 -25.14 -7.73
CA ASN A 156 -8.22 -26.05 -8.71
C ASN A 156 -8.36 -25.42 -10.10
N SER A 157 -8.71 -24.13 -10.16
CA SER A 157 -8.84 -23.39 -11.42
C SER A 157 -8.34 -21.96 -11.26
N VAL A 158 -7.61 -21.47 -12.26
CA VAL A 158 -7.17 -20.08 -12.33
C VAL A 158 -7.47 -19.55 -13.73
N LYS A 159 -8.25 -18.46 -13.80
CA LYS A 159 -8.64 -17.80 -15.04
C LYS A 159 -8.34 -16.32 -14.96
N LEU A 160 -7.68 -15.77 -15.98
CA LEU A 160 -7.55 -14.34 -16.16
C LEU A 160 -8.95 -13.73 -16.38
N ILE A 161 -9.34 -12.76 -15.55
CA ILE A 161 -10.65 -12.09 -15.64
C ILE A 161 -10.56 -10.61 -16.01
N GLY A 162 -9.35 -10.05 -16.02
CA GLY A 162 -9.12 -8.69 -16.50
C GLY A 162 -7.83 -8.08 -15.99
N LYS A 163 -7.61 -6.83 -16.41
CA LYS A 163 -6.58 -5.94 -15.88
C LYS A 163 -7.24 -4.64 -15.48
N VAL A 164 -6.79 -4.07 -14.36
CA VAL A 164 -7.23 -2.76 -13.87
C VAL A 164 -6.07 -1.80 -13.91
N VAL A 165 -6.32 -0.57 -14.35
CA VAL A 165 -5.26 0.41 -14.64
C VAL A 165 -5.70 1.81 -14.21
N ALA A 166 -4.86 2.49 -13.44
CA ALA A 166 -4.95 3.91 -13.15
C ALA A 166 -3.73 4.61 -13.75
N PRO A 167 -3.88 5.36 -14.85
CA PRO A 167 -2.79 6.14 -15.41
C PRO A 167 -2.52 7.34 -14.50
N LEU A 168 -1.27 7.47 -14.03
CA LEU A 168 -0.89 8.52 -13.08
C LEU A 168 0.00 9.58 -13.74
N TYR A 169 0.99 9.13 -14.52
CA TYR A 169 1.89 9.99 -15.27
C TYR A 169 2.17 9.35 -16.63
N GLU A 170 2.78 10.12 -17.55
CA GLU A 170 3.19 9.62 -18.88
C GLU A 170 4.08 8.37 -18.77
N ASP A 171 4.91 8.28 -17.73
CA ASP A 171 5.88 7.20 -17.52
C ASP A 171 5.44 6.13 -16.51
N PHE A 172 4.21 6.22 -15.97
CA PHE A 172 3.76 5.30 -14.93
C PHE A 172 2.24 5.16 -14.80
N ASN A 173 1.83 3.90 -14.83
CA ASN A 173 0.49 3.45 -14.55
C ASN A 173 0.52 2.55 -13.31
N ARG A 174 -0.44 2.73 -12.41
CA ARG A 174 -0.72 1.72 -11.39
C ARG A 174 -1.64 0.68 -12.01
N SER A 175 -1.16 -0.55 -12.13
CA SER A 175 -1.93 -1.62 -12.75
C SER A 175 -1.84 -2.93 -11.99
N TYR A 176 -2.90 -3.71 -12.06
CA TYR A 176 -3.00 -5.04 -11.49
C TYR A 176 -3.69 -5.99 -12.45
N THR A 177 -3.21 -7.22 -12.49
CA THR A 177 -3.87 -8.33 -13.16
C THR A 177 -4.79 -9.02 -12.18
N LEU A 178 -6.00 -9.32 -12.65
CA LEU A 178 -7.02 -10.00 -11.87
C LEU A 178 -7.20 -11.42 -12.36
N PHE A 179 -7.13 -12.37 -11.42
CA PHE A 179 -7.43 -13.77 -11.68
C PHE A 179 -8.61 -14.22 -10.81
N LYS A 180 -9.53 -14.97 -11.40
CA LYS A 180 -10.47 -15.82 -10.66
C LYS A 180 -9.74 -17.10 -10.30
N ALA A 181 -9.51 -17.33 -9.02
CA ALA A 181 -8.81 -18.47 -8.47
C ALA A 181 -9.77 -19.28 -7.59
N ASP A 182 -10.21 -20.43 -8.08
CA ASP A 182 -11.25 -21.24 -7.45
C ASP A 182 -10.67 -22.46 -6.75
N GLY A 183 -11.27 -22.84 -5.64
CA GLY A 183 -10.95 -24.05 -4.88
C GLY A 183 -9.52 -24.08 -4.37
N PHE A 184 -9.19 -23.18 -3.44
CA PHE A 184 -7.88 -23.17 -2.79
C PHE A 184 -7.55 -24.52 -2.14
N GLN A 185 -6.41 -25.12 -2.48
CA GLN A 185 -6.02 -26.48 -2.07
C GLN A 185 -5.22 -26.52 -0.77
N GLY A 186 -4.71 -25.38 -0.29
CA GLY A 186 -3.76 -25.31 0.81
C GLY A 186 -2.32 -25.22 0.35
N TYR A 187 -1.43 -24.76 1.22
CA TYR A 187 0.02 -24.76 1.05
C TYR A 187 0.73 -25.06 2.36
#